data_AF-A0A9W6F985-F1
#
_entry.id   AF-A0A9W6F985-F1
#
_cell.length_a   1.000
_cell.length_b   1.000
_cell.length_c   1.000
_cell.angle_alpha   90.00
_cell.angle_beta   90.00
_cell.angle_gamma   90.00
#
_symmetry.space_group_name_H-M   'P 1'
#
loop_
_entity.id
_entity.type
_entity.pdbx_description
1 polymer ?
#
loop_
_entity_poly.entity_id
_entity_poly.type
_entity_poly.pdbx_seq_one_letter_code
_entity_poly.pdbx_strand_id
1 'polypeptide(L)'
;MKGKWKEIPSAVHNGQEYKPGDCVLINPDKADAPAYIGRIRKIRQKLGNPLDVELDVTWFYRPEEAVGGRKVFHGESELFESSHQDKSPLGAILDRCFVHTMEKYEALKERRENDFFSRLTYKPQTNQFEPDEVPVYCICELPHNPDNPMVMCESCEEWYHPHCLGLGHEVLEHEKFTCPRCDPVASHQAKKQRLSAPGSPL
;
A
#
# COMPACT_ATOMS: atom_id res chain seq x y z
N MET A 1 -30.01 31.32 -7.31
CA MET A 1 -30.66 30.17 -6.63
C MET A 1 -29.63 29.06 -6.51
N LYS A 2 -29.30 28.57 -5.31
CA LYS A 2 -28.42 27.40 -5.16
C LYS A 2 -29.11 26.20 -5.81
N GLY A 3 -28.47 25.57 -6.79
CA GLY A 3 -29.04 24.42 -7.50
C GLY A 3 -29.36 23.29 -6.52
N LYS A 4 -30.53 22.66 -6.67
CA LYS A 4 -30.87 21.45 -5.90
C LYS A 4 -30.05 20.28 -6.46
N TRP A 5 -29.64 19.37 -5.59
CA TRP A 5 -28.92 18.14 -5.95
C TRP A 5 -29.74 16.93 -5.52
N LYS A 6 -29.65 15.83 -6.27
CA LYS A 6 -30.19 14.51 -5.90
C LYS A 6 -29.05 13.50 -5.83
N GLU A 7 -29.09 12.63 -4.83
CA GLU A 7 -28.20 11.46 -4.75
C GLU A 7 -28.62 10.44 -5.82
N ILE A 8 -27.65 9.83 -6.50
CA ILE A 8 -27.87 8.80 -7.52
C ILE A 8 -27.01 7.56 -7.20
N PRO A 9 -27.45 6.34 -7.56
CA PRO A 9 -26.76 5.10 -7.15
C PRO A 9 -25.45 4.86 -7.90
N SER A 10 -25.33 5.37 -9.12
CA SER A 10 -24.15 5.23 -9.97
C SER A 10 -24.05 6.37 -10.98
N ALA A 11 -22.88 6.53 -11.59
CA ALA A 11 -22.66 7.42 -12.73
C ALA A 11 -21.66 6.80 -13.71
N VAL A 12 -21.80 7.11 -15.01
CA VAL A 12 -20.91 6.61 -16.05
C VAL A 12 -19.95 7.72 -16.49
N HIS A 13 -18.66 7.42 -16.52
CA HIS A 13 -17.61 8.29 -17.04
C HIS A 13 -16.61 7.47 -17.86
N ASN A 14 -16.23 7.97 -19.05
CA ASN A 14 -15.32 7.28 -19.99
C ASN A 14 -15.68 5.80 -20.25
N GLY A 15 -16.98 5.50 -20.34
CA GLY A 15 -17.48 4.14 -20.61
C GLY A 15 -17.50 3.21 -19.39
N GLN A 16 -17.11 3.68 -18.21
CA GLN A 16 -17.11 2.91 -16.97
C GLN A 16 -18.15 3.43 -15.98
N GLU A 17 -18.90 2.52 -15.36
CA GLU A 17 -19.88 2.84 -14.31
C GLU A 17 -19.23 2.83 -12.93
N TYR A 18 -19.36 3.92 -12.19
CA TYR A 18 -18.86 4.10 -10.83
C TYR A 18 -20.01 4.14 -9.81
N LYS A 19 -19.78 3.59 -8.62
CA LYS A 19 -20.75 3.52 -7.52
C LYS A 19 -20.11 3.86 -6.16
N PRO A 20 -20.91 4.22 -5.14
CA PRO A 20 -20.44 4.28 -3.77
C PRO A 20 -19.67 3.03 -3.35
N GLY A 21 -18.50 3.21 -2.74
CA GLY A 21 -17.58 2.16 -2.32
C GLY A 21 -16.37 1.97 -3.26
N ASP A 22 -16.51 2.32 -4.55
CA ASP A 22 -15.40 2.24 -5.51
C ASP A 22 -14.26 3.19 -5.11
N CYS A 23 -13.02 2.76 -5.37
CA CYS A 23 -11.84 3.62 -5.27
C CYS A 23 -11.45 4.10 -6.66
N VAL A 24 -11.04 5.37 -6.75
CA VAL A 24 -10.75 6.03 -8.02
C VAL A 24 -9.48 6.87 -7.92
N LEU A 25 -8.74 6.92 -9.02
CA LEU A 25 -7.70 7.89 -9.25
C LEU A 25 -8.36 9.19 -9.71
N ILE A 26 -8.02 10.31 -9.07
CA ILE A 26 -8.58 11.63 -9.36
C ILE A 26 -7.44 12.55 -9.77
N ASN A 27 -7.66 13.26 -10.88
CA ASN A 27 -6.71 14.21 -11.43
C ASN A 27 -6.41 15.31 -10.40
N PRO A 28 -5.14 15.61 -10.08
CA PRO A 28 -4.81 16.62 -9.09
C PRO A 28 -4.90 18.04 -9.67
N ASP A 29 -5.09 19.02 -8.78
CA ASP A 29 -5.10 20.44 -9.18
C ASP A 29 -3.72 20.98 -9.56
N LYS A 30 -2.66 20.35 -9.03
CA LYS A 30 -1.27 20.73 -9.29
C LYS A 30 -0.72 19.90 -10.45
N ALA A 31 -0.18 20.59 -11.45
CA ALA A 31 0.59 19.94 -12.51
C ALA A 31 1.72 19.10 -11.93
N ASP A 32 1.97 17.93 -12.53
CA ASP A 32 3.02 16.97 -12.17
C ASP A 32 2.87 16.28 -10.79
N ALA A 33 1.79 16.55 -10.05
CA ALA A 33 1.47 15.77 -8.85
C ALA A 33 0.96 14.37 -9.23
N PRO A 34 1.22 13.33 -8.41
CA PRO A 34 0.57 12.04 -8.60
C PRO A 34 -0.94 12.17 -8.46
N ALA A 35 -1.70 11.29 -9.12
CA ALA A 35 -3.14 11.22 -8.95
C ALA A 35 -3.50 11.01 -7.48
N TYR A 36 -4.51 11.75 -7.02
CA TYR A 36 -5.13 11.53 -5.72
C TYR A 36 -5.93 10.23 -5.76
N ILE A 37 -6.04 9.56 -4.62
CA ILE A 37 -6.84 8.34 -4.49
C ILE A 37 -8.00 8.63 -3.55
N GLY A 38 -9.22 8.43 -4.03
CA GLY A 38 -10.43 8.68 -3.25
C GLY A 38 -11.36 7.47 -3.27
N ARG A 39 -12.05 7.23 -2.16
CA ARG A 39 -13.20 6.31 -2.10
C ARG A 39 -14.47 7.10 -2.31
N ILE A 40 -15.28 6.71 -3.29
CA ILE A 40 -16.58 7.32 -3.54
C ILE A 40 -17.51 7.00 -2.37
N ARG A 41 -18.00 8.02 -1.68
CA ARG A 41 -18.99 7.88 -0.61
C ARG A 41 -20.39 8.01 -1.15
N LYS A 42 -20.61 9.03 -1.99
CA LYS A 42 -21.91 9.35 -2.61
C LYS A 42 -21.70 9.98 -3.98
N ILE A 43 -22.72 9.86 -4.82
CA ILE A 43 -22.75 10.51 -6.12
C ILE A 43 -24.00 11.39 -6.17
N ARG A 44 -23.82 12.66 -6.53
CA ARG A 44 -24.90 13.65 -6.59
C ARG A 44 -24.97 14.26 -7.98
N GLN A 45 -26.19 14.35 -8.52
CA GLN A 45 -26.47 15.02 -9.79
C GLN A 45 -27.31 16.27 -9.54
N LYS A 46 -26.97 17.35 -10.23
CA LYS A 46 -27.71 18.61 -10.14
C LYS A 46 -29.05 18.52 -10.84
N LEU A 47 -30.12 18.97 -10.18
CA LEU A 47 -31.43 19.09 -10.80
C LEU A 47 -31.36 20.18 -11.89
N GLY A 48 -31.85 19.84 -13.08
CA GLY A 48 -31.87 20.74 -14.24
C GLY A 48 -30.59 20.76 -15.07
N ASN A 49 -29.51 20.11 -14.62
CA ASN A 49 -28.32 19.85 -15.45
C ASN A 49 -27.79 18.43 -15.19
N PRO A 50 -28.26 17.42 -15.94
CA PRO A 50 -27.84 16.03 -15.74
C PRO A 50 -26.34 15.77 -15.95
N LEU A 51 -25.63 16.65 -16.64
CA LEU A 51 -24.19 16.54 -16.87
C LEU A 51 -23.35 17.01 -15.67
N ASP A 52 -23.95 17.76 -14.75
CA ASP A 52 -23.28 18.27 -13.55
C ASP A 52 -23.41 17.21 -12.43
N VAL A 53 -22.38 16.36 -12.33
CA VAL A 53 -22.27 15.25 -11.37
C VAL A 53 -21.07 15.47 -10.46
N GLU A 54 -21.33 15.45 -9.15
CA GLU A 54 -20.37 15.65 -8.07
C GLU A 54 -20.26 14.36 -7.24
N LEU A 55 -19.05 14.01 -6.84
CA LEU A 55 -18.73 12.90 -5.98
C LEU A 55 -18.45 13.45 -4.58
N ASP A 56 -19.09 12.90 -3.54
CA ASP A 56 -18.53 13.02 -2.20
C ASP A 56 -17.47 11.92 -2.06
N VAL A 57 -16.24 12.27 -1.73
CA VAL A 57 -15.11 11.34 -1.64
C VAL A 57 -14.49 11.36 -0.25
N THR A 58 -13.88 10.25 0.14
CA THR A 58 -12.96 10.18 1.28
C THR A 58 -11.56 9.89 0.74
N TRP A 59 -10.61 10.77 1.06
CA TRP A 59 -9.26 10.69 0.51
C TRP A 59 -8.41 9.64 1.22
N PHE A 60 -7.58 8.97 0.44
CA PHE A 60 -6.41 8.26 0.95
C PHE A 60 -5.19 9.18 0.85
N TYR A 61 -4.25 8.99 1.77
CA TYR A 61 -2.98 9.71 1.78
C TYR A 61 -1.86 8.77 1.39
N ARG A 62 -0.94 9.24 0.57
CA ARG A 62 0.33 8.56 0.36
C ARG A 62 1.26 8.83 1.55
N PRO A 63 2.21 7.93 1.85
CA PRO A 63 3.20 8.16 2.88
C PRO A 63 3.95 9.48 2.82
N GLU A 64 4.19 10.00 1.61
CA GLU A 64 4.86 11.28 1.35
C GLU A 64 4.03 12.49 1.82
N GLU A 65 2.72 12.33 1.91
CA GLU A 65 1.77 13.41 2.24
C GLU A 65 1.48 13.48 3.74
N ALA A 66 1.85 12.45 4.50
CA ALA A 66 1.65 12.38 5.95
C ALA A 66 2.83 12.98 6.73
N VAL A 67 2.59 13.31 8.00
CA VAL A 67 3.64 13.78 8.90
C VAL A 67 4.80 12.77 8.95
N GLY A 68 6.03 13.27 8.83
CA GLY A 68 7.24 12.42 8.86
C GLY A 68 7.58 11.72 7.53
N GLY A 69 6.71 11.80 6.52
CA GLY A 69 6.97 11.29 5.17
C GLY A 69 7.13 9.77 5.07
N ARG A 70 7.49 9.31 3.87
CA ARG A 70 7.74 7.89 3.60
C ARG A 70 8.87 7.33 4.48
N LYS A 71 8.64 6.15 5.05
CA LYS A 71 9.61 5.35 5.81
C LYS A 71 10.01 4.12 5.00
N VAL A 72 11.13 3.51 5.38
CA VAL A 72 11.70 2.32 4.71
C VAL A 72 10.78 1.09 4.76
N PHE A 73 9.90 1.02 5.75
CA PHE A 73 8.93 -0.07 5.90
C PHE A 73 7.60 0.18 5.16
N HIS A 74 7.42 1.34 4.54
CA HIS A 74 6.23 1.60 3.74
C HIS A 74 6.38 0.97 2.35
N GLY A 75 5.39 0.17 1.94
CA GLY A 75 5.34 -0.41 0.60
C GLY A 75 5.11 0.65 -0.49
N GLU A 76 5.56 0.38 -1.70
CA GLU A 76 5.46 1.30 -2.84
C GLU A 76 4.01 1.71 -3.12
N SER A 77 3.09 0.73 -3.08
CA SER A 77 1.65 0.92 -3.27
C SER A 77 0.87 1.14 -1.95
N GLU A 78 1.57 1.49 -0.86
CA GLU A 78 0.92 1.75 0.43
C GLU A 78 0.21 3.10 0.44
N LEU A 79 -1.01 3.09 0.97
CA LEU A 79 -1.84 4.25 1.23
C LEU A 79 -2.31 4.23 2.69
N PHE A 80 -2.68 5.39 3.21
CA PHE A 80 -3.35 5.54 4.49
C PHE A 80 -4.81 5.93 4.28
N GLU A 81 -5.72 5.20 4.92
CA GLU A 81 -7.11 5.64 5.02
C GLU A 81 -7.20 6.97 5.77
N SER A 82 -8.24 7.76 5.55
CA SER A 82 -8.44 8.98 6.33
C SER A 82 -9.91 9.30 6.57
N SER A 83 -10.18 10.25 7.46
CA SER A 83 -11.49 10.85 7.63
C SER A 83 -11.71 12.10 6.76
N HIS A 84 -10.72 12.49 5.94
CA HIS A 84 -10.80 13.69 5.12
C HIS A 84 -11.81 13.48 3.99
N GLN A 85 -12.92 14.20 4.10
CA GLN A 85 -13.99 14.22 3.10
C GLN A 85 -13.96 15.51 2.32
N ASP A 86 -14.11 15.40 1.01
CA ASP A 86 -14.28 16.53 0.11
C ASP A 86 -15.16 16.15 -1.08
N LYS A 87 -15.31 17.07 -2.02
CA LYS A 87 -16.06 16.90 -3.26
C LYS A 87 -15.13 16.93 -4.45
N SER A 88 -15.42 16.09 -5.44
CA SER A 88 -14.74 16.09 -6.74
C SER A 88 -15.77 16.00 -7.86
N PRO A 89 -15.60 16.69 -8.99
CA PRO A 89 -16.44 16.46 -10.16
C PRO A 89 -16.21 15.05 -10.71
N LEU A 90 -17.24 14.43 -11.29
CA LEU A 90 -17.14 13.12 -11.94
C LEU A 90 -16.06 13.11 -13.04
N GLY A 91 -15.96 14.21 -13.78
CA GLY A 91 -15.01 14.36 -14.89
C GLY A 91 -13.53 14.46 -14.47
N ALA A 92 -13.23 14.52 -13.17
CA ALA A 92 -11.85 14.45 -12.69
C ALA A 92 -11.38 13.01 -12.42
N ILE A 93 -12.25 12.01 -12.52
CA ILE A 93 -11.82 10.60 -12.45
C ILE A 93 -10.92 10.29 -13.64
N LEU A 94 -9.72 9.79 -13.35
CA LEU A 94 -8.80 9.27 -14.34
C LEU A 94 -9.09 7.80 -14.63
N ASP A 95 -9.18 6.97 -13.58
CA ASP A 95 -9.44 5.54 -13.69
C ASP A 95 -9.94 4.96 -12.34
N ARG A 96 -10.43 3.72 -12.35
CA ARG A 96 -10.68 2.93 -11.16
C ARG A 96 -9.37 2.35 -10.60
N CYS A 97 -9.26 2.36 -9.27
CA CYS A 97 -8.23 1.61 -8.56
C CYS A 97 -8.84 0.71 -7.47
N PHE A 98 -7.99 -0.07 -6.84
CA PHE A 98 -8.36 -1.00 -5.77
C PHE A 98 -7.49 -0.75 -4.56
N VAL A 99 -8.09 -0.52 -3.41
CA VAL A 99 -7.38 -0.41 -2.13
C VAL A 99 -7.75 -1.61 -1.28
N HIS A 100 -6.79 -2.50 -1.11
CA HIS A 100 -6.91 -3.78 -0.40
C HIS A 100 -6.52 -3.64 1.08
N THR A 101 -6.92 -4.60 1.90
CA THR A 101 -6.24 -4.83 3.18
C THR A 101 -4.86 -5.43 2.89
N MET A 102 -3.91 -5.27 3.81
CA MET A 102 -2.56 -5.85 3.68
C MET A 102 -2.60 -7.36 3.35
N GLU A 103 -3.39 -8.14 4.09
CA GLU A 103 -3.57 -9.57 3.84
C GLU A 103 -4.06 -9.88 2.41
N LYS A 104 -5.04 -9.12 1.91
CA LYS A 104 -5.59 -9.32 0.56
C LYS A 104 -4.60 -8.92 -0.52
N TYR A 105 -3.82 -7.87 -0.28
CA TYR A 105 -2.79 -7.40 -1.21
C TYR A 105 -1.66 -8.42 -1.37
N GLU A 106 -1.20 -8.99 -0.25
CA GLU A 106 -0.16 -10.04 -0.25
C GLU A 106 -0.64 -11.33 -0.93
N ALA A 107 -1.94 -11.64 -0.84
CA ALA A 107 -2.55 -12.80 -1.49
C ALA A 107 -2.81 -12.62 -3.01
N LEU A 108 -2.55 -11.44 -3.59
CA LEU A 108 -2.70 -11.22 -5.03
C LEU A 108 -1.68 -12.07 -5.80
N LYS A 109 -2.17 -12.89 -6.74
CA LYS A 109 -1.31 -13.65 -7.67
C LYS A 109 -0.49 -12.75 -8.58
N GLU A 110 -1.03 -11.59 -8.92
CA GLU A 110 -0.41 -10.58 -9.77
C GLU A 110 -0.87 -9.20 -9.27
N ARG A 111 0.10 -8.32 -9.00
CA ARG A 111 -0.13 -6.94 -8.55
C ARG A 111 -0.12 -6.03 -9.77
N ARG A 112 -1.18 -5.24 -9.97
CA ARG A 112 -1.26 -4.25 -11.05
C ARG A 112 -0.92 -2.86 -10.51
N GLU A 113 -0.63 -1.93 -11.40
CA GLU A 113 -0.31 -0.54 -11.03
C GLU A 113 -1.44 0.16 -10.25
N ASN A 114 -2.69 -0.24 -10.49
CA ASN A 114 -3.87 0.30 -9.80
C ASN A 114 -4.28 -0.51 -8.56
N ASP A 115 -3.47 -1.49 -8.12
CA ASP A 115 -3.65 -2.20 -6.86
C ASP A 115 -2.80 -1.52 -5.76
N PHE A 116 -3.50 -0.97 -4.77
CA PHE A 116 -2.93 -0.35 -3.57
C PHE A 116 -3.34 -1.15 -2.34
N PHE A 117 -2.69 -0.87 -1.21
CA PHE A 117 -3.12 -1.42 0.07
C PHE A 117 -3.06 -0.39 1.17
N SER A 118 -3.86 -0.62 2.20
CA SER A 118 -3.83 0.15 3.43
C SER A 118 -3.83 -0.78 4.63
N ARG A 119 -3.09 -0.37 5.66
CA ARG A 119 -3.10 -0.98 7.00
C ARG A 119 -3.23 0.03 8.12
N LEU A 120 -3.14 1.33 7.81
CA LEU A 120 -3.24 2.43 8.76
C LEU A 120 -4.28 3.45 8.31
N THR A 121 -4.89 4.11 9.28
CA THR A 121 -5.69 5.31 9.09
C THR A 121 -4.86 6.52 9.55
N TYR A 122 -4.69 7.51 8.68
CA TYR A 122 -4.09 8.80 9.00
C TYR A 122 -5.16 9.86 9.31
N LYS A 123 -4.98 10.58 10.42
CA LYS A 123 -5.85 11.68 10.84
C LYS A 123 -5.14 13.02 10.57
N PRO A 124 -5.34 13.66 9.40
CA PRO A 124 -4.59 14.86 9.02
C PRO A 124 -4.83 16.06 9.94
N GLN A 125 -5.93 16.10 10.70
CA GLN A 125 -6.21 17.18 11.65
C GLN A 125 -5.37 17.09 12.92
N THR A 126 -4.99 15.87 13.33
CA THR A 126 -4.22 15.62 14.56
C THR A 126 -2.82 15.07 14.30
N ASN A 127 -2.49 14.77 13.04
CA ASN A 127 -1.25 14.11 12.62
C ASN A 127 -1.02 12.77 13.32
N GLN A 128 -2.09 12.00 13.54
CA GLN A 128 -2.06 10.70 14.22
C GLN A 128 -2.34 9.56 13.25
N PHE A 129 -1.86 8.37 13.61
CA PHE A 129 -2.11 7.13 12.88
C PHE A 129 -2.92 6.17 13.73
N GLU A 130 -3.78 5.35 13.12
CA GLU A 130 -4.50 4.28 13.79
C GLU A 130 -4.35 2.95 13.01
N PRO A 131 -4.01 1.84 13.68
CA PRO A 131 -3.61 1.76 15.09
C PRO A 131 -2.29 2.49 15.39
N ASP A 132 -2.09 2.87 16.66
CA ASP A 132 -0.85 3.53 17.13
C ASP A 132 0.36 2.57 17.10
N GLU A 133 0.10 1.26 17.15
CA GLU A 133 1.11 0.21 17.15
C GLU A 133 0.86 -0.76 16.00
N VAL A 134 1.94 -1.15 15.32
CA VAL A 134 1.95 -2.17 14.27
C VAL A 134 2.96 -3.25 14.63
N PRO A 135 2.66 -4.53 14.35
CA PRO A 135 3.61 -5.61 14.58
C PRO A 135 4.92 -5.36 13.85
N VAL A 136 6.02 -5.60 14.56
CA VAL A 136 7.38 -5.53 14.02
C VAL A 136 7.97 -6.92 13.92
N TYR A 137 8.88 -7.10 12.97
CA TYR A 137 9.49 -8.39 12.68
C TYR A 137 10.99 -8.25 12.46
N CYS A 138 11.65 -9.40 12.35
CA CYS A 138 13.08 -9.52 12.12
C CYS A 138 13.93 -8.85 13.22
N ILE A 139 15.25 -8.96 13.05
CA ILE A 139 16.22 -8.30 13.93
C ILE A 139 16.30 -6.78 13.73
N CYS A 140 15.67 -6.25 12.67
CA CYS A 140 15.60 -4.81 12.44
C CYS A 140 14.44 -4.14 13.17
N GLU A 141 13.52 -4.92 13.77
CA GLU A 141 12.37 -4.42 14.53
C GLU A 141 11.54 -3.39 13.75
N LEU A 142 11.32 -3.69 12.46
CA LEU A 142 10.52 -2.85 11.57
C LEU A 142 9.19 -3.53 11.21
N PRO A 143 8.13 -2.75 10.94
CA PRO A 143 6.90 -3.28 10.39
C PRO A 143 7.13 -4.00 9.05
N HIS A 144 6.32 -5.01 8.75
CA HIS A 144 6.44 -5.76 7.49
C HIS A 144 6.21 -4.86 6.27
N ASN A 145 7.09 -4.94 5.28
CA ASN A 145 6.92 -4.29 3.98
C ASN A 145 6.64 -5.38 2.94
N PRO A 146 5.46 -5.40 2.28
CA PRO A 146 5.08 -6.46 1.33
C PRO A 146 5.91 -6.48 0.04
N ASP A 147 6.79 -5.50 -0.16
CA ASP A 147 7.76 -5.45 -1.27
C ASP A 147 9.14 -5.98 -0.84
N ASN A 148 9.35 -6.23 0.45
CA ASN A 148 10.59 -6.79 1.01
C ASN A 148 10.32 -8.17 1.64
N PRO A 149 10.44 -9.26 0.86
CA PRO A 149 10.01 -10.58 1.30
C PRO A 149 10.82 -11.11 2.49
N MET A 150 10.13 -11.87 3.34
CA MET A 150 10.67 -12.47 4.56
C MET A 150 10.58 -13.99 4.52
N VAL A 151 11.47 -14.65 5.25
CA VAL A 151 11.45 -16.11 5.48
C VAL A 151 11.18 -16.41 6.96
N MET A 152 10.32 -17.39 7.22
CA MET A 152 9.98 -17.83 8.58
C MET A 152 10.90 -18.94 9.04
N CYS A 153 11.41 -18.85 10.28
CA CYS A 153 12.18 -19.92 10.90
C CYS A 153 11.25 -21.03 11.42
N GLU A 154 11.46 -22.28 11.03
CA GLU A 154 10.66 -23.43 11.52
C GLU A 154 10.85 -23.72 13.02
N SER A 155 11.95 -23.25 13.62
CA SER A 155 12.25 -23.54 15.04
C SER A 155 11.70 -22.50 16.01
N CYS A 156 11.66 -21.22 15.63
CA CYS A 156 11.19 -20.14 16.50
C CYS A 156 9.99 -19.37 15.95
N GLU A 157 9.52 -19.70 14.75
CA GLU A 157 8.36 -19.09 14.09
C GLU A 157 8.48 -17.57 13.84
N GLU A 158 9.67 -17.01 14.03
CA GLU A 158 9.99 -15.61 13.73
C GLU A 158 10.32 -15.41 12.25
N TRP A 159 9.98 -14.23 11.73
CA TRP A 159 10.19 -13.83 10.34
C TRP A 159 11.45 -12.97 10.18
N TYR A 160 12.24 -13.23 9.14
CA TYR A 160 13.47 -12.49 8.86
C TYR A 160 13.60 -12.08 7.40
N HIS A 161 14.09 -10.87 7.15
CA HIS A 161 14.63 -10.51 5.85
C HIS A 161 15.94 -11.28 5.60
N PRO A 162 16.14 -11.94 4.44
CA PRO A 162 17.37 -12.66 4.15
C PRO A 162 18.63 -11.80 4.31
N HIS A 163 18.60 -10.57 3.79
CA HIS A 163 19.72 -9.63 3.88
C HIS A 163 20.09 -9.26 5.33
N CYS A 164 19.11 -9.12 6.24
CA CYS A 164 19.38 -8.86 7.66
C CYS A 164 20.17 -10.00 8.32
N LEU A 165 20.09 -11.22 7.77
CA LEU A 165 20.87 -12.37 8.23
C LEU A 165 22.16 -12.59 7.43
N GLY A 166 22.46 -11.71 6.46
CA GLY A 166 23.59 -11.87 5.53
C GLY A 166 23.40 -13.00 4.52
N LEU A 167 22.14 -13.39 4.26
CA LEU A 167 21.74 -14.40 3.28
C LEU A 167 21.30 -13.73 1.97
N GLY A 168 21.38 -14.45 0.86
CA GLY A 168 20.76 -14.02 -0.40
C GLY A 168 19.28 -14.43 -0.47
N HIS A 169 18.59 -13.99 -1.52
CA HIS A 169 17.16 -14.22 -1.70
C HIS A 169 16.81 -15.68 -2.03
N GLU A 170 17.79 -16.52 -2.39
CA GLU A 170 17.61 -17.95 -2.66
C GLU A 170 16.92 -18.70 -1.51
N VAL A 171 17.09 -18.24 -0.26
CA VAL A 171 16.46 -18.85 0.92
C VAL A 171 14.92 -18.74 0.90
N LEU A 172 14.36 -17.80 0.15
CA LEU A 172 12.91 -17.61 0.03
C LEU A 172 12.25 -18.74 -0.78
N GLU A 173 13.02 -19.46 -1.60
CA GLU A 173 12.54 -20.59 -2.39
C GLU A 173 12.62 -21.92 -1.61
N HIS A 174 13.24 -21.92 -0.44
CA HIS A 174 13.40 -23.13 0.36
C HIS A 174 12.10 -23.47 1.10
N GLU A 175 11.71 -24.74 1.08
CA GLU A 175 10.55 -25.22 1.86
C GLU A 175 10.77 -25.10 3.37
N LYS A 176 12.05 -25.10 3.80
CA LYS A 176 12.47 -25.15 5.20
C LYS A 176 13.60 -24.17 5.46
N PHE A 177 13.48 -23.42 6.54
CA PHE A 177 14.50 -22.47 6.98
C PHE A 177 14.64 -22.51 8.51
N THR A 178 15.87 -22.57 8.99
CA THR A 178 16.21 -22.39 10.41
C THR A 178 17.18 -21.22 10.53
N CYS A 179 16.85 -20.24 11.39
CA CYS A 179 17.65 -19.03 11.51
C CYS A 179 18.97 -19.27 12.25
N PRO A 180 19.99 -18.41 12.05
CA PRO A 180 21.29 -18.53 12.73
C PRO A 180 21.23 -18.49 14.27
N ARG A 181 20.13 -18.02 14.86
CA ARG A 181 19.92 -18.05 16.32
C ARG A 181 19.53 -19.45 16.81
N CYS A 182 18.76 -20.19 16.03
CA CYS A 182 18.28 -21.53 16.36
C CYS A 182 19.28 -22.61 15.93
N ASP A 183 20.00 -22.41 14.83
CA ASP A 183 21.12 -23.26 14.41
C ASP A 183 22.36 -22.40 14.07
N PRO A 184 23.23 -22.14 15.06
CA PRO A 184 24.48 -21.43 14.83
C PRO A 184 25.43 -22.16 13.87
N VAL A 185 25.32 -23.48 13.71
CA VAL A 185 26.29 -24.32 12.98
C VAL A 185 26.07 -24.22 11.46
N ALA A 186 24.82 -24.12 11.00
CA ALA A 186 24.48 -23.89 9.59
C ALA A 186 25.05 -22.56 9.03
N SER A 187 25.19 -21.53 9.88
CA SER A 187 25.70 -20.21 9.49
C SER A 187 27.20 -20.19 9.15
N HIS A 188 27.97 -21.19 9.59
CA HIS A 188 29.40 -21.32 9.32
C HIS A 188 29.74 -21.97 7.97
N GLN A 189 28.83 -22.74 7.36
CA GLN A 189 29.07 -23.37 6.05
C GLN A 189 28.90 -22.37 4.90
N ALA A 190 27.95 -21.44 4.99
CA ALA A 190 27.77 -20.37 4.00
C ALA A 190 28.96 -19.40 3.94
N LYS A 191 29.57 -19.08 5.10
CA LYS A 191 30.79 -18.24 5.16
C LYS A 191 32.04 -18.98 4.64
N LYS A 192 32.17 -20.29 4.88
CA LYS A 192 33.29 -21.08 4.34
C LYS A 192 33.23 -21.22 2.82
N GLN A 193 32.04 -21.34 2.23
CA GLN A 193 31.88 -21.43 0.77
C GLN A 193 32.24 -20.12 0.04
N ARG A 194 32.03 -18.95 0.67
CA ARG A 194 32.49 -17.66 0.12
C ARG A 194 34.01 -17.46 0.19
N LEU A 195 34.68 -18.09 1.14
CA LEU A 195 36.15 -18.00 1.32
C LEU A 195 36.94 -19.05 0.53
N SER A 196 36.26 -20.01 -0.12
CA SER A 196 36.91 -21.09 -0.90
C SER A 196 36.84 -20.92 -2.42
N ALA A 197 36.31 -19.82 -2.95
CA ALA A 197 36.34 -19.54 -4.38
C ALA A 197 37.74 -19.04 -4.80
N PRO A 198 38.45 -19.69 -5.74
CA PRO A 198 39.73 -19.20 -6.23
C PRO A 198 39.53 -18.11 -7.30
N GLY A 199 40.08 -16.93 -7.04
CA GLY A 199 40.57 -16.00 -8.07
C GLY A 199 39.69 -14.79 -8.42
N SER A 200 40.08 -13.62 -7.90
CA SER A 200 39.89 -12.33 -8.59
C SER A 200 41.26 -11.83 -9.01
N PRO A 201 41.51 -11.48 -10.29
CA PRO A 201 42.65 -10.65 -10.66
C PRO A 201 42.38 -9.19 -10.26
N LEU A 202 43.49 -8.47 -10.07
CA LEU A 202 43.63 -7.06 -9.73
C LEU A 202 42.80 -6.10 -10.59
#